data_AF-A0A9D6TRP2-F1
#
_entry.id   AF-A0A9D6TRP2-F1
#
_cell.length_a   1.000
_cell.length_b   1.000
_cell.length_c   1.000
_cell.angle_alpha   90.00
_cell.angle_beta   90.00
_cell.angle_gamma   90.00
#
_symmetry.space_group_name_H-M   'P 1'
#
loop_
_entity.id
_entity.type
_entity.pdbx_description
1 polymer ?
#
loop_
_entity_poly.entity_id
_entity_poly.type
_entity_poly.pdbx_seq_one_letter_code
_entity_poly.pdbx_strand_id
1 'polypeptide(L)'
;MSMDRNAKVTSRRKFLAGAALTGAATIAMPQVSRAQTAVLKMQGSWGAKDVFNEFAEDYVKRVNEMAGGRLKIDYLVGGAVVHPFQVQEGVHGGQIDGAHTVT
;
A
#
# COMPACT_ATOMS: atom_id res chain seq x y z
N MET A 1 8.82 -36.28 -57.08
CA MET A 1 7.71 -35.47 -56.56
C MET A 1 7.28 -36.13 -55.25
N SER A 2 7.33 -35.58 -54.03
CA SER A 2 7.70 -34.28 -53.50
C SER A 2 7.74 -34.44 -51.96
N MET A 3 8.82 -33.93 -51.35
CA MET A 3 8.91 -33.26 -50.04
C MET A 3 8.48 -34.00 -48.75
N ASP A 4 9.49 -34.47 -48.00
CA ASP A 4 9.43 -34.66 -46.55
C ASP A 4 9.08 -33.33 -45.83
N ARG A 5 7.99 -33.34 -45.05
CA ARG A 5 7.61 -32.21 -44.19
C ARG A 5 8.41 -32.24 -42.89
N ASN A 6 9.50 -31.48 -42.85
CA ASN A 6 10.25 -31.21 -41.62
C ASN A 6 9.49 -30.17 -40.76
N ALA A 7 8.60 -30.63 -39.88
CA ALA A 7 7.98 -29.77 -38.88
C ALA A 7 9.02 -29.38 -37.83
N LYS A 8 9.40 -28.10 -37.81
CA LYS A 8 10.37 -27.53 -36.86
C LYS A 8 9.85 -27.69 -35.42
N VAL A 9 10.28 -28.75 -34.74
CA VAL A 9 9.95 -28.98 -33.33
C VAL A 9 10.61 -27.89 -32.49
N THR A 10 9.83 -26.90 -32.06
CA THR A 10 10.31 -25.91 -31.09
C THR A 10 10.57 -26.63 -29.77
N SER A 11 11.85 -26.82 -29.46
CA SER A 11 12.27 -27.47 -28.22
C SER A 11 11.78 -26.68 -27.01
N ARG A 12 11.11 -27.35 -26.08
CA ARG A 12 10.69 -26.81 -24.77
C ARG A 12 11.84 -26.08 -24.06
N ARG A 13 13.08 -26.52 -24.25
CA ARG A 13 14.29 -25.86 -23.70
C ARG A 13 14.54 -24.47 -24.29
N LYS A 14 14.27 -24.27 -25.59
CA LYS A 14 14.38 -22.96 -26.24
C LYS A 14 13.26 -22.02 -25.80
N PHE A 15 12.06 -22.55 -25.58
CA PHE A 15 10.95 -21.77 -25.02
C PHE A 15 11.25 -21.32 -23.58
N LEU A 16 11.73 -22.23 -22.72
CA LEU A 16 12.10 -21.90 -21.34
C LEU A 16 13.27 -20.91 -21.27
N ALA A 17 14.26 -21.03 -22.14
CA ALA A 17 15.36 -20.07 -22.22
C ALA A 17 14.90 -18.67 -22.67
N GLY A 18 13.99 -18.58 -23.65
CA GLY A 18 13.40 -17.32 -24.07
C GLY A 18 12.51 -16.69 -22.98
N ALA A 19 11.70 -17.51 -22.30
CA ALA A 19 10.85 -17.07 -21.20
C ALA A 19 11.66 -16.59 -19.97
N ALA A 20 12.80 -17.22 -19.69
CA ALA A 20 13.69 -16.81 -18.61
C ALA A 20 14.29 -15.41 -18.84
N LEU A 21 14.67 -15.09 -20.09
CA LEU A 21 15.19 -13.78 -20.47
C LEU A 21 14.14 -12.67 -20.32
N THR A 22 12.90 -12.93 -20.74
CA THR A 22 11.79 -11.96 -20.58
C THR A 22 11.32 -11.85 -19.13
N GLY A 23 11.30 -12.96 -18.38
CA GLY A 23 10.90 -12.97 -16.97
C GLY A 23 11.90 -12.26 -16.06
N ALA A 24 13.20 -12.46 -16.28
CA ALA A 24 14.25 -11.76 -15.52
C ALA A 24 14.21 -10.24 -15.74
N ALA A 25 13.89 -9.78 -16.95
CA ALA A 25 13.75 -8.35 -17.24
C ALA A 25 12.59 -7.69 -16.46
N THR A 26 11.51 -8.42 -16.15
CA THR A 26 10.38 -7.88 -15.36
C THR A 26 10.70 -7.76 -13.87
N ILE A 27 11.66 -8.51 -13.33
CA ILE A 27 12.09 -8.40 -11.92
C ILE A 27 13.07 -7.23 -11.75
N ALA A 28 13.85 -6.91 -12.78
CA ALA A 28 14.88 -5.87 -12.74
C ALA A 28 14.34 -4.45 -12.98
N MET A 29 13.07 -4.27 -13.36
CA MET A 29 12.47 -2.96 -13.56
C MET A 29 11.76 -2.50 -12.28
N PRO A 30 12.12 -1.34 -11.70
CA PRO A 30 11.42 -0.81 -10.54
C PRO A 30 9.96 -0.54 -10.91
N GLN A 31 9.03 -0.97 -10.06
CA GLN A 31 7.60 -0.64 -10.22
C GLN A 31 7.40 0.84 -9.89
N VAL A 32 7.52 1.69 -10.90
CA VAL A 32 7.30 3.14 -10.78
C VAL A 32 5.80 3.40 -10.73
N SER A 33 5.25 3.53 -9.52
CA SER A 33 3.90 4.05 -9.32
C SER A 33 3.86 5.55 -9.67
N ARG A 34 2.96 5.94 -10.58
CA ARG A 34 2.66 7.36 -10.89
C ARG A 34 1.41 7.85 -10.15
N ALA A 35 0.99 7.16 -9.09
CA ALA A 35 -0.17 7.57 -8.31
C ALA A 35 0.10 8.90 -7.59
N GLN A 36 -0.94 9.73 -7.48
CA GLN A 36 -0.92 10.95 -6.69
C GLN A 36 -0.67 10.61 -5.22
N THR A 37 0.10 11.45 -4.51
CA THR A 37 0.30 11.29 -3.07
C THR A 37 -1.04 11.29 -2.35
N ALA A 38 -1.33 10.21 -1.61
CA ALA A 38 -2.53 10.12 -0.80
C ALA A 38 -2.26 10.68 0.61
N VAL A 39 -3.19 11.47 1.14
CA VAL A 39 -3.17 11.92 2.54
C VAL A 39 -4.37 11.29 3.24
N LEU A 40 -4.12 10.49 4.27
CA LEU A 40 -5.15 9.84 5.07
C LEU A 40 -5.28 10.56 6.42
N LYS A 41 -6.51 10.95 6.78
CA LYS A 41 -6.83 11.50 8.10
C LYS A 41 -7.12 10.36 9.07
N MET A 42 -6.31 10.23 10.11
CA MET A 42 -6.51 9.23 11.15
C MET A 42 -6.86 9.90 12.47
N GLN A 43 -7.92 9.45 13.14
CA GLN A 43 -8.30 9.98 14.46
C GLN A 43 -8.18 8.93 15.57
N GLY A 44 -7.61 9.34 16.71
CA GLY A 44 -7.64 8.57 17.94
C GLY A 44 -8.95 8.71 18.72
N SER A 45 -9.26 7.73 19.56
CA SER A 45 -10.41 7.79 20.48
C SER A 45 -10.15 8.58 21.78
N TRP A 46 -8.89 8.96 22.04
CA TRP A 46 -8.41 9.37 23.36
C TRP A 46 -8.18 10.89 23.47
N GLY A 47 -8.15 11.41 24.70
CA GLY A 47 -7.82 12.81 24.96
C GLY A 47 -6.33 13.09 24.76
N ALA A 48 -5.95 14.35 24.58
CA ALA A 48 -4.59 14.73 24.15
C ALA A 48 -3.44 14.26 25.07
N LYS A 49 -3.72 13.98 26.35
CA LYS A 49 -2.71 13.57 27.34
C LYS A 49 -2.59 12.05 27.50
N ASP A 50 -3.41 11.28 26.79
CA ASP A 50 -3.37 9.83 26.87
C ASP A 50 -2.17 9.28 26.09
N VAL A 51 -1.46 8.30 26.68
CA VAL A 51 -0.28 7.63 26.09
C VAL A 51 -0.59 6.97 24.75
N PHE A 52 -1.85 6.64 24.49
CA PHE A 52 -2.26 6.07 23.22
C PHE A 52 -2.07 7.01 22.03
N ASN A 53 -1.99 8.33 22.24
CA ASN A 53 -1.63 9.25 21.15
C ASN A 53 -0.16 9.11 20.77
N GLU A 54 0.74 8.94 21.74
CA GLU A 54 2.17 8.74 21.47
C GLU A 54 2.40 7.48 20.63
N PHE A 55 1.72 6.37 20.96
CA PHE A 55 1.78 5.15 20.16
C PHE A 55 1.26 5.34 18.73
N ALA A 56 0.18 6.12 18.57
CA ALA A 56 -0.36 6.42 17.24
C ALA A 56 0.58 7.32 16.43
N GLU A 57 1.18 8.33 17.07
CA GLU A 57 2.13 9.25 16.46
C GLU A 57 3.41 8.53 16.02
N ASP A 58 3.94 7.61 16.84
CA ASP A 58 5.08 6.77 16.48
C ASP A 58 4.79 5.89 15.27
N TYR A 59 3.61 5.29 15.21
CA TYR A 59 3.16 4.53 14.04
C TYR A 59 3.08 5.42 12.80
N VAL A 60 2.44 6.58 12.91
CA VAL A 60 2.27 7.53 11.79
C VAL A 60 3.60 8.04 11.29
N LYS A 61 4.52 8.39 12.20
CA LYS A 61 5.88 8.81 11.85
C LYS A 61 6.59 7.74 11.04
N ARG A 62 6.56 6.50 11.52
CA ARG A 62 7.19 5.36 10.82
C ARG A 62 6.60 5.16 9.42
N VAL A 63 5.27 5.22 9.28
CA VAL A 63 4.62 5.09 7.97
C VAL A 63 5.05 6.22 7.04
N ASN A 64 5.01 7.46 7.52
CA ASN A 64 5.35 8.63 6.71
C ASN A 64 6.82 8.62 6.24
N GLU A 65 7.76 8.17 7.09
CA GLU A 65 9.17 8.00 6.71
C GLU A 65 9.36 6.91 5.65
N MET A 66 8.66 5.77 5.77
CA MET A 66 8.77 4.67 4.81
C MET A 66 8.01 4.91 3.50
N ALA A 67 7.01 5.79 3.51
CA ALA A 67 6.13 6.03 2.35
C ALA A 67 6.83 6.70 1.16
N GLY A 68 8.02 7.29 1.38
CA GLY A 68 8.76 7.97 0.32
C GLY A 68 7.97 9.11 -0.34
N GLY A 69 7.13 9.81 0.44
CA GLY A 69 6.29 10.92 -0.01
C GLY A 69 5.06 10.53 -0.84
N ARG A 70 4.78 9.23 -1.03
CA ARG A 70 3.61 8.75 -1.79
C ARG A 70 2.36 8.53 -0.94
N LEU A 71 2.53 8.43 0.38
CA LEU A 71 1.48 8.32 1.37
C LEU A 71 1.85 9.22 2.55
N LYS A 72 0.85 9.92 3.09
CA LYS A 72 0.95 10.66 4.34
C LYS A 72 -0.23 10.28 5.21
N ILE A 73 0.01 10.04 6.49
CA ILE A 73 -1.05 9.96 7.50
C ILE A 73 -0.96 11.22 8.35
N ASP A 74 -2.08 11.92 8.48
CA ASP A 74 -2.28 13.06 9.37
C ASP A 74 -3.07 12.57 10.59
N TYR A 75 -2.40 12.48 11.73
CA TYR A 75 -3.01 12.05 12.99
C TYR A 75 -3.73 13.21 13.69
N LEU A 76 -4.89 12.90 14.23
CA LEU A 76 -5.76 13.82 14.96
C LEU A 76 -6.13 13.18 16.30
N VAL A 77 -6.05 13.97 17.37
CA VAL A 77 -6.51 13.57 18.70
C VAL A 77 -8.04 13.45 18.71
N GLY A 78 -8.59 12.66 19.65
CA GLY A 78 -10.03 12.48 19.81
C GLY A 78 -10.78 13.80 19.93
N GLY A 79 -11.90 13.90 19.21
CA GLY A 79 -12.74 15.10 19.18
C GLY A 79 -12.36 16.14 18.13
N ALA A 80 -11.30 15.93 17.34
CA ALA A 80 -10.90 16.88 16.30
C ALA A 80 -11.87 16.94 15.11
N VAL A 81 -12.42 15.80 14.67
CA VAL A 81 -13.37 15.70 13.54
C VAL A 81 -14.67 15.03 13.99
N VAL A 82 -14.55 13.89 14.66
CA VAL A 82 -15.70 13.16 15.22
C VAL A 82 -15.57 13.02 16.73
N HIS A 83 -16.69 12.79 17.42
CA HIS A 83 -16.69 12.62 18.86
C HIS A 83 -15.75 11.46 19.29
N PRO A 84 -15.06 11.57 20.43
CA PRO A 84 -14.30 10.47 21.00
C PRO A 84 -15.14 9.18 21.05
N PHE A 85 -14.52 8.03 20.77
CA PHE A 85 -15.17 6.71 20.72
C PHE A 85 -16.23 6.51 19.63
N GLN A 86 -16.49 7.50 18.78
CA GLN A 86 -17.28 7.35 17.54
C GLN A 86 -16.41 7.26 16.30
N VAL A 87 -15.11 7.02 16.46
CA VAL A 87 -14.14 6.99 15.35
C VAL A 87 -14.45 5.91 14.32
N GLN A 88 -15.04 4.78 14.70
CA GLN A 88 -15.45 3.74 13.75
C GLN A 88 -16.60 4.20 12.86
N GLU A 89 -17.59 4.88 13.45
CA GLU A 89 -18.68 5.52 12.70
C GLU A 89 -18.15 6.64 11.80
N GLY A 90 -17.16 7.40 12.29
CA GLY A 90 -16.46 8.42 11.51
C GLY A 90 -15.74 7.87 10.28
N VAL A 91 -15.17 6.66 10.38
CA VAL A 91 -14.58 5.96 9.23
C VAL A 91 -15.68 5.45 8.30
N HIS A 92 -16.72 4.82 8.85
CA HIS A 92 -17.83 4.30 8.06
C HIS A 92 -18.56 5.39 7.27
N GLY A 93 -18.75 6.56 7.88
CA GLY A 93 -19.35 7.74 7.26
C GLY A 93 -18.40 8.54 6.35
N GLY A 94 -17.11 8.19 6.31
CA GLY A 94 -16.11 8.84 5.46
C GLY A 94 -15.67 10.24 5.94
N GLN A 95 -15.90 10.59 7.21
CA GLN A 95 -15.40 11.86 7.77
C GLN A 95 -13.90 11.79 8.07
N ILE A 96 -13.41 10.61 8.43
CA ILE A 96 -11.99 10.28 8.65
C ILE A 96 -11.65 9.00 7.89
N ASP A 97 -10.40 8.84 7.50
CA ASP A 97 -9.95 7.70 6.68
C ASP A 97 -9.47 6.51 7.52
N GLY A 98 -9.18 6.74 8.80
CA GLY A 98 -8.73 5.69 9.72
C GLY A 98 -9.01 6.01 11.19
N ALA A 99 -9.10 4.97 12.00
CA ALA A 99 -9.35 5.05 13.43
C ALA A 99 -8.23 4.36 14.23
N HIS A 100 -7.69 5.05 15.22
CA HIS A 100 -6.84 4.44 16.24
C HIS A 100 -7.64 4.27 17.53
N THR A 101 -8.03 3.02 17.82
CA THR A 101 -8.86 2.67 18.98
C THR A 101 -8.49 1.27 19.49
N VAL A 102 -8.94 0.95 20.70
CA VAL A 102 -8.82 -0.39 21.29
C VAL A 102 -10.20 -1.04 21.31
N THR A 103 -10.26 -2.36 21.15
CA THR A 103 -11.47 -3.20 21.20
C THR A 103 -11.33 -4.29 22.23
#